data_AF-A0A8C3QF88-F1
#
_entry.id   AF-A0A8C3QF88-F1
#
_cell.length_a   1.000
_cell.length_b   1.000
_cell.length_c   1.000
_cell.angle_alpha   90.00
_cell.angle_beta   90.00
_cell.angle_gamma   90.00
#
_symmetry.space_group_name_H-M   'P 1'
#
loop_
_entity.id
_entity.type
_entity.pdbx_description
1 polymer ?
#
loop_
_entity_poly.entity_id
_entity_poly.type
_entity_poly.pdbx_seq_one_letter_code
_entity_poly.pdbx_strand_id
1 'polypeptide(L)'
;GVLGRLGALGALDPVSVPAGERVLEEAAGARQRYGNGGGFVPGTLLCTNRRLAFLPGQVRREHPEHWEYGSGTRNGTAGPKVLTATSTLKFIPEELAVFCRDFRLLHFYFPENGLAPQAFRVSQGGAEVLCSHCGVFHSPGEAWRAHTPSLAEGLSTMLLFESLRDWEKELQRLGAAGWRVSAVNERFDMAPSLPQYLWVPSGLLDHDLKRTFAHFQERRVPRLCWHHPGGGDLLRAASFHPASEPGSEDVRWVPETLLLGNRGPCVLADVAELPTLADIQLAHLRLQALCTGAVAEEKWLSALEGTRWLDHVRTCLRKAVEVVSLLAGKRCSVVLQEHSDRDLNCLLASLVQLLGDPHARSLSGFQSLVQREWVAAGHPFPRRLGLLRRDSPREEVRPPIPVPPG
;
A
#
# COMPACT_ATOMS: atom_id res chain seq x y z
N GLY A 1 8.42 -7.57 -71.12
CA GLY A 1 8.16 -6.23 -70.59
C GLY A 1 7.22 -6.34 -69.42
N VAL A 2 7.74 -6.21 -68.20
CA VAL A 2 6.92 -5.99 -67.00
C VAL A 2 7.73 -5.03 -66.12
N LEU A 3 7.58 -3.75 -66.43
CA LEU A 3 8.02 -2.62 -65.63
C LEU A 3 6.78 -2.11 -64.91
N GLY A 4 6.82 -2.05 -63.58
CA GLY A 4 5.83 -1.28 -62.82
C GLY A 4 5.53 -1.85 -61.44
N ARG A 5 6.34 -1.47 -60.44
CA ARG A 5 5.92 -0.82 -59.18
C ARG A 5 7.03 -0.93 -58.12
N LEU A 6 7.79 0.16 -58.02
CA LEU A 6 8.53 0.56 -56.82
C LEU A 6 7.56 1.30 -55.89
N GLY A 7 7.67 1.04 -54.58
CA GLY A 7 7.29 1.99 -53.52
C GLY A 7 6.11 1.57 -52.64
N ALA A 8 6.39 1.04 -51.44
CA ALA A 8 6.19 1.74 -50.16
C ALA A 8 6.26 0.77 -48.96
N LEU A 9 7.40 0.85 -48.27
CA LEU A 9 7.68 0.70 -46.84
C LEU A 9 6.61 0.02 -45.95
N GLY A 10 7.04 -1.09 -45.33
CA GLY A 10 6.30 -1.79 -44.28
C GLY A 10 6.00 -0.92 -43.07
N ALA A 11 4.74 -0.98 -42.62
CA ALA A 11 4.28 -0.39 -41.38
C ALA A 11 4.97 -1.08 -40.19
N LEU A 12 5.48 -0.26 -39.27
CA LEU A 12 6.02 -0.67 -37.98
C LEU A 12 4.89 -1.23 -37.12
N ASP A 13 5.12 -2.38 -36.46
CA ASP A 13 4.21 -2.89 -35.43
C ASP A 13 4.08 -1.84 -34.31
N PRO A 14 2.86 -1.35 -34.00
CA PRO A 14 2.66 -0.40 -32.93
C PRO A 14 2.81 -1.10 -31.59
N VAL A 15 3.44 -0.40 -30.63
CA VAL A 15 3.49 -0.75 -29.21
C VAL A 15 2.14 -1.28 -28.75
N SER A 16 2.12 -2.41 -28.02
CA SER A 16 0.91 -2.91 -27.38
C SER A 16 0.50 -1.97 -26.25
N VAL A 17 -0.18 -0.88 -26.60
CA VAL A 17 -0.77 0.05 -25.67
C VAL A 17 -2.03 -0.64 -25.10
N PRO A 18 -2.09 -0.90 -23.79
CA PRO A 18 -3.28 -1.45 -23.14
C PRO A 18 -4.55 -0.69 -23.54
N ALA A 19 -5.68 -1.39 -23.66
CA ALA A 19 -6.94 -0.76 -24.05
C ALA A 19 -7.26 0.48 -23.19
N GLY A 20 -7.52 1.61 -23.87
CA GLY A 20 -7.81 2.90 -23.23
C GLY A 20 -6.60 3.74 -22.81
N GLU A 21 -5.37 3.25 -22.98
CA GLU A 21 -4.15 4.07 -22.82
C GLU A 21 -3.88 4.86 -24.11
N ARG A 22 -3.49 6.13 -23.97
CA ARG A 22 -3.25 7.08 -25.06
C ARG A 22 -1.97 7.85 -24.78
N VAL A 23 -1.13 8.01 -25.79
CA VAL A 23 0.07 8.87 -25.70
C VAL A 23 -0.38 10.33 -25.64
N LEU A 24 0.07 11.04 -24.62
CA LEU A 24 -0.16 12.48 -24.44
C LEU A 24 1.04 13.28 -24.96
N GLU A 25 2.26 12.84 -24.63
CA GLU A 25 3.50 13.51 -25.03
C GLU A 25 4.59 12.49 -25.37
N GLU A 26 5.53 12.88 -26.21
CA GLU A 26 6.63 12.05 -26.68
C GLU A 26 7.92 12.86 -26.79
N ALA A 27 9.03 12.24 -26.37
CA ALA A 27 10.40 12.72 -26.54
C ALA A 27 11.25 11.62 -27.20
N ALA A 28 11.25 11.62 -28.54
CA ALA A 28 12.03 10.69 -29.36
C ALA A 28 13.52 11.08 -29.36
N GLY A 29 14.42 10.13 -29.07
CA GLY A 29 15.85 10.42 -28.95
C GLY A 29 16.33 10.72 -27.51
N ALA A 30 15.45 10.52 -26.52
CA ALA A 30 15.83 10.48 -25.11
C ALA A 30 16.82 9.33 -24.85
N ARG A 31 17.67 9.47 -23.83
CA ARG A 31 18.64 8.45 -23.44
C ARG A 31 18.40 8.01 -22.01
N GLN A 32 18.13 6.73 -21.78
CA GLN A 32 18.03 6.18 -20.43
C GLN A 32 19.40 5.70 -19.95
N ARG A 33 19.81 6.09 -18.75
CA ARG A 33 21.02 5.54 -18.12
C ARG A 33 20.74 4.12 -17.62
N TYR A 34 21.60 3.16 -17.96
CA TYR A 34 21.52 1.80 -17.45
C TYR A 34 22.71 1.46 -16.53
N GLY A 35 22.40 0.96 -15.34
CA GLY A 35 23.38 0.58 -14.32
C GLY A 35 24.18 1.75 -13.74
N ASN A 36 25.04 1.44 -12.76
CA ASN A 36 25.97 2.40 -12.15
C ASN A 36 27.19 2.69 -13.04
N GLY A 37 27.37 1.97 -14.15
CA GLY A 37 28.54 2.02 -15.04
C GLY A 37 28.49 3.08 -16.15
N GLY A 38 27.55 4.03 -16.13
CA GLY A 38 27.56 5.20 -17.03
C GLY A 38 27.13 4.95 -18.48
N GLY A 39 26.57 3.78 -18.80
CA GLY A 39 26.05 3.49 -20.14
C GLY A 39 24.68 4.14 -20.40
N PHE A 40 24.42 4.53 -21.66
CA PHE A 40 23.15 5.11 -22.10
C PHE A 40 22.51 4.25 -23.18
N VAL A 41 21.20 4.03 -23.07
CA VAL A 41 20.36 3.42 -24.09
C VAL A 41 19.55 4.53 -24.76
N PRO A 42 19.75 4.82 -26.05
CA PRO A 42 18.89 5.77 -26.77
C PRO A 42 17.50 5.15 -26.99
N GLY A 43 16.47 5.98 -27.04
CA GLY A 43 15.10 5.53 -27.23
C GLY A 43 14.10 6.68 -27.22
N THR A 44 12.84 6.34 -27.01
CA THR A 44 11.73 7.29 -26.95
C THR A 44 11.12 7.26 -25.57
N LEU A 45 11.06 8.41 -24.90
CA LEU A 45 10.31 8.55 -23.65
C LEU A 45 8.89 9.04 -23.96
N LEU A 46 7.90 8.24 -23.59
CA LEU A 46 6.49 8.51 -23.76
C LEU A 46 5.87 8.93 -22.43
N CYS A 47 5.01 9.94 -22.47
CA CYS A 47 4.03 10.21 -21.44
C CYS A 47 2.66 9.81 -21.97
N THR A 48 2.03 8.84 -21.31
CA THR A 48 0.67 8.42 -21.63
C THR A 48 -0.29 9.00 -20.60
N ASN A 49 -1.60 8.86 -20.85
CA ASN A 49 -2.60 9.17 -19.86
C ASN A 49 -2.58 8.24 -18.64
N ARG A 50 -1.63 7.29 -18.47
CA ARG A 50 -1.56 6.41 -17.29
C ARG A 50 -0.17 6.35 -16.64
N ARG A 51 0.89 6.49 -17.44
CA ARG A 51 2.28 6.29 -17.02
C ARG A 51 3.27 7.03 -17.90
N LEU A 52 4.50 7.16 -17.43
CA LEU A 52 5.64 7.28 -18.34
C LEU A 52 5.95 5.90 -18.93
N ALA A 53 6.55 5.82 -20.11
CA ALA A 53 7.06 4.57 -20.69
C ALA A 53 8.31 4.89 -21.53
N PHE A 54 9.35 4.05 -21.47
CA PHE A 54 10.55 4.23 -22.28
C PHE A 54 10.67 3.08 -23.27
N LEU A 55 10.79 3.44 -24.54
CA LEU A 55 10.97 2.50 -25.64
C LEU A 55 12.43 2.58 -26.08
N PRO A 56 13.28 1.58 -25.75
CA PRO A 56 14.65 1.57 -26.23
C PRO A 56 14.65 1.52 -27.76
N GLY A 57 15.46 2.37 -28.40
CA GLY A 57 15.72 2.32 -29.82
C GLY A 57 16.38 0.99 -30.17
N GLN A 58 15.98 0.36 -31.28
CA GLN A 58 16.41 -1.00 -31.64
C GLN A 58 17.93 -1.20 -31.51
N VAL A 59 18.34 -1.84 -30.42
CA VAL A 59 19.35 -2.90 -30.44
C VAL A 59 18.56 -4.17 -30.16
N ARG A 60 18.55 -5.12 -31.11
CA ARG A 60 17.88 -6.42 -30.98
C ARG A 60 18.13 -7.00 -29.58
N ARG A 61 17.11 -6.99 -28.73
CA ARG A 61 16.92 -7.96 -27.66
C ARG A 61 15.43 -8.22 -27.49
N GLU A 62 15.13 -9.51 -27.49
CA GLU A 62 13.81 -10.09 -27.25
C GLU A 62 13.40 -9.77 -25.80
N HIS A 63 12.11 -9.48 -25.60
CA HIS A 63 11.40 -9.16 -24.35
C HIS A 63 11.25 -7.65 -23.99
N PRO A 64 10.03 -7.09 -24.11
CA PRO A 64 9.68 -5.78 -23.55
C PRO A 64 9.25 -5.90 -22.09
N GLU A 65 9.88 -5.11 -21.20
CA GLU A 65 9.50 -5.01 -19.78
C GLU A 65 8.60 -3.78 -19.54
N HIS A 66 7.50 -3.98 -18.82
CA HIS A 66 6.55 -2.93 -18.41
C HIS A 66 6.89 -2.36 -17.02
N TRP A 67 6.62 -1.06 -16.81
CA TRP A 67 6.85 -0.39 -15.52
C TRP A 67 5.93 0.82 -15.28
N GLU A 68 5.79 1.23 -14.02
CA GLU A 68 5.00 2.39 -13.54
C GLU A 68 5.83 3.22 -12.53
N TYR A 69 5.88 4.56 -12.65
CA TYR A 69 6.93 5.41 -12.07
C TYR A 69 6.48 6.72 -11.36
N GLY A 70 7.40 7.39 -10.64
CA GLY A 70 7.23 8.72 -10.00
C GLY A 70 8.41 9.68 -10.34
N SER A 71 8.16 10.98 -10.58
CA SER A 71 9.11 11.88 -11.29
C SER A 71 9.94 12.85 -10.41
N GLY A 72 11.11 13.26 -10.92
CA GLY A 72 11.97 14.38 -10.48
C GLY A 72 12.94 14.82 -11.61
N THR A 73 13.52 16.02 -11.61
CA THR A 73 14.45 16.50 -12.68
C THR A 73 15.74 17.08 -12.10
N ARG A 74 16.84 17.02 -12.87
CA ARG A 74 18.15 17.64 -12.58
C ARG A 74 18.44 18.72 -13.62
N ASN A 75 18.86 19.90 -13.17
CA ASN A 75 19.41 20.95 -14.02
C ASN A 75 20.92 21.06 -13.80
N GLY A 76 21.68 21.39 -14.85
CA GLY A 76 23.04 21.89 -14.73
C GLY A 76 23.12 23.10 -13.80
N THR A 77 24.19 23.14 -13.01
CA THR A 77 24.63 24.19 -12.05
C THR A 77 23.68 24.64 -10.93
N ALA A 78 22.43 24.19 -10.90
CA ALA A 78 21.50 24.36 -9.78
C ALA A 78 21.01 22.99 -9.28
N GLY A 79 20.91 22.81 -7.95
CA GLY A 79 20.52 21.54 -7.33
C GLY A 79 19.20 20.95 -7.88
N PRO A 80 18.96 19.63 -7.69
CA PRO A 80 17.80 18.93 -8.25
C PRO A 80 16.49 19.62 -7.87
N LYS A 81 15.62 19.86 -8.86
CA LYS A 81 14.29 20.46 -8.64
C LYS A 81 13.23 19.37 -8.66
N VAL A 82 12.58 19.16 -7.52
CA VAL A 82 11.47 18.23 -7.39
C VAL A 82 10.26 18.77 -8.13
N LEU A 83 9.72 17.99 -9.06
CA LEU A 83 8.48 18.31 -9.78
C LEU A 83 7.28 17.76 -9.02
N THR A 84 6.27 18.59 -8.85
CA THR A 84 4.94 18.22 -8.34
C THR A 84 3.89 18.44 -9.43
N ALA A 85 2.68 17.90 -9.26
CA ALA A 85 1.55 18.13 -10.18
C ALA A 85 1.25 19.61 -10.49
N THR A 86 1.64 20.51 -9.57
CA THR A 86 1.44 21.95 -9.65
C THR A 86 2.70 22.71 -10.07
N SER A 87 3.81 22.00 -10.29
CA SER A 87 5.07 22.61 -10.66
C SER A 87 5.07 22.97 -12.15
N THR A 88 5.19 24.27 -12.43
CA THR A 88 5.54 24.72 -13.78
C THR A 88 7.06 24.72 -13.92
N LEU A 89 7.57 23.90 -14.84
CA LEU A 89 8.96 24.01 -15.28
C LEU A 89 9.18 25.40 -15.89
N LYS A 90 10.28 26.06 -15.52
CA LYS A 90 10.66 27.39 -16.06
C LYS A 90 11.76 27.28 -17.12
N PHE A 91 12.36 26.11 -17.24
CA PHE A 91 13.51 25.82 -18.09
C PHE A 91 13.34 24.42 -18.67
N ILE A 92 14.05 24.16 -19.76
CA ILE A 92 14.09 22.85 -20.40
C ILE A 92 15.06 21.98 -19.59
N PRO A 93 14.61 20.81 -19.10
CA PRO A 93 15.49 19.92 -18.36
C PRO A 93 16.45 19.19 -19.31
N GLU A 94 17.74 19.17 -18.96
CA GLU A 94 18.74 18.30 -19.60
C GLU A 94 18.63 16.86 -19.08
N GLU A 95 18.18 16.69 -17.84
CA GLU A 95 18.04 15.40 -17.16
C GLU A 95 16.72 15.32 -16.36
N LEU A 96 16.00 14.21 -16.54
CA LEU A 96 14.83 13.80 -15.77
C LEU A 96 15.19 12.56 -14.93
N ALA A 97 15.19 12.72 -13.60
CA ALA A 97 15.50 11.70 -12.59
C ALA A 97 14.22 11.23 -11.87
N VAL A 98 13.72 10.07 -12.25
CA VAL A 98 12.44 9.50 -11.81
C VAL A 98 12.67 8.54 -10.63
N PHE A 99 12.22 8.94 -9.43
CA PHE A 99 12.25 8.12 -8.21
C PHE A 99 11.03 7.20 -8.13
N CYS A 100 11.28 5.90 -8.19
CA CYS A 100 10.24 4.88 -8.24
C CYS A 100 9.95 4.35 -6.83
N ARG A 101 8.70 3.88 -6.62
CA ARG A 101 8.25 3.29 -5.35
C ARG A 101 8.92 1.94 -5.04
N ASP A 102 9.50 1.32 -6.06
CA ASP A 102 10.20 0.03 -6.00
C ASP A 102 11.72 0.19 -5.84
N PHE A 103 12.17 1.28 -5.22
CA PHE A 103 13.59 1.58 -4.95
C PHE A 103 14.46 1.79 -6.20
N ARG A 104 13.86 2.00 -7.37
CA ARG A 104 14.60 2.38 -8.59
C ARG A 104 14.72 3.88 -8.74
N LEU A 105 15.87 4.34 -9.22
CA LEU A 105 16.11 5.70 -9.66
C LEU A 105 16.52 5.68 -11.13
N LEU A 106 15.72 6.31 -11.97
CA LEU A 106 15.90 6.26 -13.42
C LEU A 106 16.24 7.62 -13.96
N HIS A 107 17.29 7.67 -14.78
CA HIS A 107 17.76 8.91 -15.35
C HIS A 107 17.52 8.90 -16.85
N PHE A 108 16.79 9.89 -17.32
CA PHE A 108 16.54 10.17 -18.72
C PHE A 108 17.25 11.46 -19.10
N TYR A 109 18.05 11.41 -20.15
CA TYR A 109 18.81 12.53 -20.65
C TYR A 109 18.26 12.97 -21.99
N PHE A 110 18.14 14.29 -22.17
CA PHE A 110 17.65 14.89 -23.40
C PHE A 110 18.80 15.62 -24.09
N PRO A 111 19.34 15.10 -25.22
CA PRO A 111 20.42 15.77 -25.93
C PRO A 111 20.01 17.15 -26.45
N GLU A 112 20.95 18.11 -26.46
CA GLU A 112 20.74 19.54 -26.78
C GLU A 112 20.17 19.79 -28.20
N ASN A 113 20.22 18.80 -29.09
CA ASN A 113 19.82 18.91 -30.49
C ASN A 113 18.30 18.81 -30.69
N GLY A 114 17.55 19.86 -30.32
CA GLY A 114 16.18 20.08 -30.80
C GLY A 114 15.04 19.37 -30.05
N LEU A 115 15.35 18.60 -29.00
CA LEU A 115 14.34 17.96 -28.14
C LEU A 115 13.82 18.85 -27.01
N ALA A 116 14.27 20.10 -26.98
CA ALA A 116 14.01 21.04 -25.88
C ALA A 116 12.51 21.21 -25.54
N PRO A 117 11.60 21.38 -26.53
CA PRO A 117 10.17 21.44 -26.25
C PRO A 117 9.56 20.09 -25.84
N GLN A 118 10.07 18.97 -26.37
CA GLN A 118 9.57 17.63 -26.08
C GLN A 118 9.96 17.18 -24.66
N ALA A 119 11.21 17.45 -24.25
CA ALA A 119 11.72 17.22 -22.90
C ALA A 119 10.89 17.99 -21.85
N PHE A 120 10.54 19.24 -22.16
CA PHE A 120 9.68 20.06 -21.31
C PHE A 120 8.28 19.43 -21.18
N ARG A 121 7.61 19.12 -22.30
CA ARG A 121 6.24 18.58 -22.29
C ARG A 121 6.14 17.21 -21.63
N VAL A 122 7.06 16.29 -21.92
CA VAL A 122 7.09 14.96 -21.28
C VAL A 122 7.38 15.05 -19.78
N SER A 123 8.27 15.94 -19.36
CA SER A 123 8.58 16.12 -17.94
C SER A 123 7.40 16.73 -17.17
N GLN A 124 6.71 17.71 -17.76
CA GLN A 124 5.53 18.34 -17.16
C GLN A 124 4.31 17.41 -17.18
N GLY A 125 3.98 16.83 -18.34
CA GLY A 125 2.89 15.86 -18.47
C GLY A 125 3.12 14.61 -17.62
N GLY A 126 4.38 14.15 -17.50
CA GLY A 126 4.75 13.08 -16.58
C GLY A 126 4.47 13.44 -15.13
N ALA A 127 4.84 14.63 -14.66
CA ALA A 127 4.51 15.07 -13.30
C ALA A 127 2.98 15.13 -13.07
N GLU A 128 2.21 15.60 -14.05
CA GLU A 128 0.76 15.67 -13.97
C GLU A 128 0.11 14.28 -13.94
N VAL A 129 0.50 13.37 -14.84
CA VAL A 129 -0.05 12.01 -14.94
C VAL A 129 0.28 11.20 -13.70
N LEU A 130 1.54 11.22 -13.27
CA LEU A 130 2.00 10.43 -12.12
C LEU A 130 1.40 10.95 -10.80
N CYS A 131 1.06 12.24 -10.72
CA CYS A 131 0.36 12.79 -9.56
C CYS A 131 -1.17 12.72 -9.67
N SER A 132 -1.76 12.59 -10.86
CA SER A 132 -3.22 12.56 -11.06
C SER A 132 -3.79 11.14 -11.10
N HIS A 133 -3.06 10.18 -11.67
CA HIS A 133 -3.43 8.74 -11.65
C HIS A 133 -3.14 8.07 -10.31
N CYS A 134 -2.45 8.79 -9.44
CA CYS A 134 -2.51 8.50 -8.02
C CYS A 134 -3.96 8.44 -7.52
N GLY A 135 -4.90 9.28 -7.99
CA GLY A 135 -6.25 9.40 -7.40
C GLY A 135 -7.40 8.63 -8.05
N VAL A 136 -7.19 7.96 -9.20
CA VAL A 136 -8.30 7.37 -9.97
C VAL A 136 -8.01 5.91 -10.31
N PHE A 137 -8.29 5.02 -9.36
CA PHE A 137 -8.68 3.66 -9.72
C PHE A 137 -10.09 3.76 -10.29
N HIS A 138 -10.23 3.90 -11.61
CA HIS A 138 -11.46 3.47 -12.25
C HIS A 138 -11.64 1.99 -11.90
N SER A 139 -12.82 1.65 -11.36
CA SER A 139 -13.20 0.31 -10.94
C SER A 139 -12.59 -0.74 -11.86
N PRO A 140 -11.59 -1.52 -11.40
CA PRO A 140 -11.00 -2.52 -12.28
C PRO A 140 -11.97 -3.68 -12.54
N GLY A 141 -13.14 -3.69 -11.87
CA GLY A 141 -14.12 -4.76 -11.78
C GLY A 141 -14.48 -5.47 -13.09
N GLU A 142 -14.42 -4.77 -14.23
CA GLU A 142 -14.76 -5.34 -15.53
C GLU A 142 -13.52 -5.72 -16.37
N ALA A 143 -12.41 -4.99 -16.25
CA ALA A 143 -11.21 -5.24 -17.04
C ALA A 143 -10.34 -6.37 -16.47
N TRP A 144 -10.26 -6.53 -15.13
CA TRP A 144 -9.48 -7.62 -14.53
C TRP A 144 -10.17 -8.99 -14.69
N ARG A 145 -11.50 -9.03 -14.65
CA ARG A 145 -12.29 -10.26 -14.82
C ARG A 145 -12.20 -10.82 -16.24
N ALA A 146 -11.94 -9.98 -17.23
CA ALA A 146 -11.97 -10.36 -18.62
C ALA A 146 -10.67 -11.00 -19.13
N HIS A 147 -9.55 -10.97 -18.39
CA HIS A 147 -8.21 -11.22 -18.97
C HIS A 147 -7.40 -12.35 -18.32
N THR A 148 -7.95 -13.11 -17.36
CA THR A 148 -7.25 -14.24 -16.74
C THR A 148 -8.15 -15.47 -16.53
N PRO A 149 -8.34 -16.30 -17.57
CA PRO A 149 -9.08 -17.57 -17.44
C PRO A 149 -8.49 -18.51 -16.38
N SER A 150 -7.18 -18.43 -16.14
CA SER A 150 -6.45 -19.23 -15.14
C SER A 150 -6.68 -18.80 -13.69
N LEU A 151 -7.21 -17.59 -13.42
CA LEU A 151 -7.55 -17.15 -12.05
C LEU A 151 -8.89 -17.70 -11.58
N ALA A 152 -9.74 -18.20 -12.48
CA ALA A 152 -11.10 -18.66 -12.17
C ALA A 152 -11.11 -19.84 -11.17
N GLU A 153 -10.13 -20.74 -11.21
CA GLU A 153 -10.01 -21.84 -10.26
C GLU A 153 -9.52 -21.37 -8.86
N GLY A 154 -8.65 -20.36 -8.80
CA GLY A 154 -8.17 -19.77 -7.54
C GLY A 154 -9.20 -18.88 -6.84
N LEU A 155 -10.01 -18.16 -7.62
CA LEU A 155 -11.12 -17.33 -7.12
C LEU A 155 -12.21 -18.14 -6.39
N SER A 156 -12.33 -19.43 -6.68
CA SER A 156 -13.32 -20.29 -6.05
C SER A 156 -13.06 -20.55 -4.55
N THR A 157 -11.84 -20.31 -4.06
CA THR A 157 -11.47 -20.54 -2.65
C THR A 157 -11.11 -19.26 -1.89
N MET A 158 -10.93 -18.14 -2.59
CA MET A 158 -10.67 -16.84 -1.98
C MET A 158 -11.98 -16.22 -1.47
N LEU A 159 -11.96 -15.70 -0.24
CA LEU A 159 -13.08 -14.96 0.34
C LEU A 159 -12.86 -13.45 0.16
N LEU A 160 -13.84 -12.78 -0.44
CA LEU A 160 -13.80 -11.33 -0.68
C LEU A 160 -14.32 -10.50 0.50
N PHE A 161 -15.02 -11.13 1.46
CA PHE A 161 -15.64 -10.49 2.62
C PHE A 161 -16.65 -9.38 2.25
N GLU A 162 -17.25 -9.47 1.07
CA GLU A 162 -18.26 -8.54 0.57
C GLU A 162 -19.69 -8.99 0.91
N SER A 163 -19.87 -10.26 1.28
CA SER A 163 -21.18 -10.84 1.59
C SER A 163 -21.21 -11.50 2.97
N LEU A 164 -22.37 -11.52 3.62
CA LEU A 164 -22.58 -12.22 4.91
C LEU A 164 -22.04 -13.65 4.88
N ARG A 165 -22.24 -14.37 3.77
CA ARG A 165 -21.80 -15.76 3.58
C ARG A 165 -20.29 -15.92 3.66
N ASP A 166 -19.51 -14.94 3.20
CA ASP A 166 -18.05 -15.00 3.28
C ASP A 166 -17.59 -14.94 4.73
N TRP A 167 -18.22 -14.04 5.51
CA TRP A 167 -17.97 -13.90 6.95
C TRP A 167 -18.39 -15.16 7.72
N GLU A 168 -19.50 -15.80 7.36
CA GLU A 168 -19.96 -17.06 7.97
C GLU A 168 -19.04 -18.23 7.65
N LYS A 169 -18.63 -18.38 6.38
CA LYS A 169 -17.72 -19.44 5.94
C LYS A 169 -16.37 -19.39 6.66
N GLU A 170 -15.78 -18.20 6.74
CA GLU A 170 -14.49 -18.05 7.42
C GLU A 170 -14.64 -18.27 8.94
N LEU A 171 -15.73 -17.79 9.55
CA LEU A 171 -15.99 -18.04 10.97
C LEU A 171 -16.15 -19.54 11.27
N GLN A 172 -16.82 -20.26 10.37
CA GLN A 172 -16.96 -21.72 10.44
C GLN A 172 -15.61 -22.41 10.29
N ARG A 173 -14.76 -21.98 9.35
CA ARG A 173 -13.39 -22.52 9.18
C ARG A 173 -12.57 -22.35 10.46
N LEU A 174 -12.69 -21.20 11.11
CA LEU A 174 -11.99 -20.90 12.37
C LEU A 174 -12.50 -21.71 13.57
N GLY A 175 -13.69 -22.33 13.49
CA GLY A 175 -14.27 -23.10 14.60
C GLY A 175 -14.65 -22.24 15.81
N ALA A 176 -14.90 -20.94 15.61
CA ALA A 176 -15.09 -19.97 16.68
C ALA A 176 -16.52 -20.01 17.26
N ALA A 177 -16.89 -21.10 17.95
CA ALA A 177 -18.26 -21.41 18.40
C ALA A 177 -18.90 -20.39 19.37
N GLY A 178 -18.12 -19.45 19.93
CA GLY A 178 -18.61 -18.35 20.76
C GLY A 178 -18.88 -17.03 20.01
N TRP A 179 -18.71 -17.03 18.70
CA TRP A 179 -18.78 -15.82 17.89
C TRP A 179 -19.88 -15.94 16.84
N ARG A 180 -20.45 -14.80 16.46
CA ARG A 180 -21.46 -14.70 15.40
C ARG A 180 -21.11 -13.58 14.44
N VAL A 181 -21.61 -13.69 13.21
CA VAL A 181 -21.61 -12.57 12.27
C VAL A 181 -22.71 -11.59 12.69
N SER A 182 -22.37 -10.31 12.78
CA SER A 182 -23.30 -9.21 13.05
C SER A 182 -23.40 -8.32 11.83
N ALA A 183 -24.64 -7.93 11.50
CA ALA A 183 -24.97 -6.97 10.45
C ALA A 183 -25.17 -5.55 11.02
N VAL A 184 -24.68 -5.28 12.24
CA VAL A 184 -24.85 -4.00 12.93
C VAL A 184 -24.30 -2.80 12.13
N ASN A 185 -23.33 -3.03 11.25
CA ASN A 185 -22.71 -2.02 10.39
C ASN A 185 -23.14 -2.15 8.92
N GLU A 186 -24.21 -2.89 8.59
CA GLU A 186 -24.66 -3.12 7.21
C GLU A 186 -24.91 -1.82 6.44
N ARG A 187 -25.40 -0.79 7.15
CA ARG A 187 -25.64 0.56 6.63
C ARG A 187 -24.50 1.55 6.89
N PHE A 188 -23.38 1.09 7.42
CA PHE A 188 -22.23 1.91 7.82
C PHE A 188 -22.50 2.93 8.94
N ASP A 189 -23.60 2.78 9.68
CA ASP A 189 -23.99 3.67 10.79
C ASP A 189 -23.01 3.63 11.97
N MET A 190 -22.38 2.47 12.21
CA MET A 190 -21.37 2.31 13.24
C MET A 190 -20.09 3.03 12.83
N ALA A 191 -19.45 2.58 11.75
CA ALA A 191 -18.23 3.19 11.24
C ALA A 191 -18.16 3.03 9.71
N PRO A 192 -18.05 4.13 8.95
CA PRO A 192 -17.92 4.07 7.49
C PRO A 192 -16.57 3.50 7.03
N SER A 193 -15.59 3.39 7.94
CA SER A 193 -14.29 2.78 7.68
C SER A 193 -14.23 1.27 7.99
N LEU A 194 -15.34 0.67 8.43
CA LEU A 194 -15.46 -0.78 8.71
C LEU A 194 -16.35 -1.47 7.66
N PRO A 195 -16.27 -2.81 7.54
CA PRO A 195 -17.12 -3.56 6.63
C PRO A 195 -18.56 -3.64 7.15
N GLN A 196 -19.48 -4.04 6.26
CA GLN A 196 -20.91 -4.22 6.58
C GLN A 196 -21.14 -5.25 7.70
N TYR A 197 -20.30 -6.27 7.74
CA TYR A 197 -20.41 -7.39 8.67
C TYR A 197 -19.13 -7.48 9.52
N LEU A 198 -19.29 -7.90 10.77
CA LEU A 198 -18.16 -8.12 11.67
C LEU A 198 -18.48 -9.24 12.66
N TRP A 199 -17.46 -9.84 13.25
CA TRP A 199 -17.64 -10.89 14.24
C TRP A 199 -17.69 -10.34 15.66
N VAL A 200 -18.78 -10.65 16.36
CA VAL A 200 -19.05 -10.26 17.75
C VAL A 200 -19.35 -11.50 18.58
N PRO A 201 -19.21 -11.45 19.91
CA PRO A 201 -19.61 -12.57 20.76
C PRO A 201 -21.10 -12.88 20.61
N SER A 202 -21.44 -14.16 20.56
CA SER A 202 -22.83 -14.60 20.33
C SER A 202 -23.82 -14.12 21.39
N GLY A 203 -23.36 -13.89 22.63
CA GLY A 203 -24.19 -13.37 23.72
C GLY A 203 -24.42 -11.85 23.68
N LEU A 204 -23.69 -11.11 22.84
CA LEU A 204 -23.84 -9.66 22.73
C LEU A 204 -24.85 -9.31 21.64
N LEU A 205 -25.87 -8.50 21.97
CA LEU A 205 -26.87 -8.05 21.00
C LEU A 205 -26.40 -6.78 20.27
N ASP A 206 -26.84 -6.61 19.03
CA ASP A 206 -26.47 -5.44 18.21
C ASP A 206 -26.93 -4.11 18.84
N HIS A 207 -28.04 -4.12 19.59
CA HIS A 207 -28.53 -2.93 20.29
C HIS A 207 -27.61 -2.49 21.44
N ASP A 208 -26.96 -3.43 22.12
CA ASP A 208 -25.99 -3.14 23.17
C ASP A 208 -24.69 -2.62 22.57
N LEU A 209 -24.24 -3.25 21.49
CA LEU A 209 -23.07 -2.82 20.76
C LEU A 209 -23.22 -1.38 20.23
N LYS A 210 -24.42 -0.98 19.79
CA LYS A 210 -24.70 0.39 19.34
C LYS A 210 -24.45 1.47 20.40
N ARG A 211 -24.65 1.15 21.68
CA ARG A 211 -24.40 2.10 22.78
C ARG A 211 -22.92 2.40 22.96
N THR A 212 -22.05 1.52 22.46
CA THR A 212 -20.64 1.49 22.86
C THR A 212 -19.72 2.08 21.81
N PHE A 213 -20.18 2.15 20.56
CA PHE A 213 -19.48 2.72 19.41
C PHE A 213 -18.88 4.10 19.70
N ALA A 214 -19.66 4.99 20.31
CA ALA A 214 -19.25 6.37 20.58
C ALA A 214 -18.02 6.46 21.50
N HIS A 215 -17.72 5.40 22.26
CA HIS A 215 -16.60 5.39 23.20
C HIS A 215 -15.26 5.05 22.56
N PHE A 216 -15.25 4.54 21.33
CA PHE A 216 -14.03 4.15 20.62
C PHE A 216 -13.71 5.17 19.53
N GLN A 217 -12.41 5.41 19.32
CA GLN A 217 -11.94 6.22 18.20
C GLN A 217 -12.44 5.66 16.86
N GLU A 218 -12.87 6.56 15.98
CA GLU A 218 -13.55 6.21 14.72
C GLU A 218 -14.74 5.23 14.86
N ARG A 219 -15.27 5.05 16.09
CA ARG A 219 -16.32 4.09 16.43
C ARG A 219 -15.97 2.61 16.18
N ARG A 220 -14.69 2.27 16.18
CA ARG A 220 -14.18 0.93 15.85
C ARG A 220 -13.99 0.09 17.11
N VAL A 221 -15.07 -0.56 17.53
CA VAL A 221 -15.10 -1.42 18.73
C VAL A 221 -14.25 -2.69 18.59
N PRO A 222 -13.92 -3.37 19.71
CA PRO A 222 -13.29 -4.67 19.68
C PRO A 222 -14.12 -5.68 18.88
N ARG A 223 -13.47 -6.32 17.92
CA ARG A 223 -14.05 -7.39 17.09
C ARG A 223 -13.07 -8.53 16.94
N LEU A 224 -13.57 -9.75 16.77
CA LEU A 224 -12.72 -10.90 16.47
C LEU A 224 -12.06 -10.69 15.11
N CYS A 225 -10.78 -11.02 15.04
CA CYS A 225 -10.06 -11.16 13.78
C CYS A 225 -9.55 -12.58 13.56
N TRP A 226 -9.23 -13.32 14.63
CA TRP A 226 -8.79 -14.71 14.52
C TRP A 226 -9.06 -15.52 15.78
N HIS A 227 -9.44 -16.78 15.62
CA HIS A 227 -9.58 -17.74 16.72
C HIS A 227 -8.43 -18.74 16.66
N HIS A 228 -7.59 -18.77 17.70
CA HIS A 228 -6.50 -19.73 17.82
C HIS A 228 -7.09 -21.12 18.14
N PRO A 229 -6.61 -22.23 17.52
CA PRO A 229 -7.12 -23.59 17.78
C PRO A 229 -7.05 -24.04 19.26
N GLY A 230 -6.15 -23.43 20.04
CA GLY A 230 -6.04 -23.59 21.49
C GLY A 230 -7.10 -22.85 22.32
N GLY A 231 -8.03 -22.14 21.67
CA GLY A 231 -9.18 -21.47 22.27
C GLY A 231 -8.98 -20.00 22.66
N GLY A 232 -7.84 -19.39 22.31
CA GLY A 232 -7.59 -17.96 22.51
C GLY A 232 -8.13 -17.12 21.34
N ASP A 233 -8.73 -15.97 21.63
CA ASP A 233 -9.26 -15.07 20.61
C ASP A 233 -8.32 -13.88 20.39
N LEU A 234 -8.00 -13.58 19.15
CA LEU A 234 -7.34 -12.32 18.78
C LEU A 234 -8.42 -11.31 18.36
N LEU A 235 -8.47 -10.20 19.06
CA LEU A 235 -9.36 -9.08 18.78
C LEU A 235 -8.57 -7.85 18.33
N ARG A 236 -9.25 -6.99 17.58
CA ARG A 236 -8.75 -5.68 17.16
C ARG A 236 -9.71 -4.59 17.57
N ALA A 237 -9.19 -3.51 18.13
CA ALA A 237 -9.98 -2.37 18.58
C ALA A 237 -9.22 -1.06 18.36
N ALA A 238 -9.97 0.01 18.11
CA ALA A 238 -9.42 1.35 18.27
C ALA A 238 -9.24 1.69 19.77
N SER A 239 -8.49 2.74 20.08
CA SER A 239 -8.35 3.20 21.46
C SER A 239 -9.65 3.88 21.93
N PHE A 240 -9.80 4.03 23.25
CA PHE A 240 -10.93 4.79 23.78
C PHE A 240 -10.82 6.27 23.39
N HIS A 241 -11.97 6.89 23.17
CA HIS A 241 -12.08 8.33 23.03
C HIS A 241 -11.78 9.01 24.39
N PRO A 242 -10.93 10.06 24.45
CA PRO A 242 -10.54 10.69 25.71
C PRO A 242 -11.71 11.26 26.52
N ALA A 243 -12.78 11.66 25.84
CA ALA A 243 -14.00 12.17 26.48
C ALA A 243 -14.91 11.06 27.05
N SER A 244 -14.59 9.79 26.83
CA SER A 244 -15.32 8.68 27.42
C SER A 244 -14.96 8.54 28.89
N GLU A 245 -15.95 8.51 29.77
CA GLU A 245 -15.73 8.25 31.19
C GLU A 245 -15.39 6.77 31.42
N PRO A 246 -14.18 6.43 31.93
CA PRO A 246 -13.75 5.04 32.14
C PRO A 246 -14.66 4.26 33.11
N GLY A 247 -15.44 4.95 33.93
CA GLY A 247 -16.35 4.38 34.93
C GLY A 247 -17.81 4.25 34.47
N SER A 248 -18.18 4.76 33.30
CA SER A 248 -19.54 4.61 32.78
C SER A 248 -19.88 3.13 32.61
N GLU A 249 -21.14 2.75 32.90
CA GLU A 249 -21.58 1.36 32.76
C GLU A 249 -21.35 0.85 31.34
N ASP A 250 -21.60 1.67 30.31
CA ASP A 250 -21.37 1.35 28.90
C ASP A 250 -19.89 1.07 28.56
N VAL A 251 -18.94 1.76 29.20
CA VAL A 251 -17.49 1.56 28.98
C VAL A 251 -16.95 0.35 29.75
N ARG A 252 -17.46 0.08 30.96
CA ARG A 252 -17.05 -1.09 31.77
C ARG A 252 -17.65 -2.40 31.26
N TRP A 253 -18.90 -2.33 30.81
CA TRP A 253 -19.65 -3.44 30.20
C TRP A 253 -18.93 -4.05 29.00
N VAL A 254 -18.35 -3.22 28.12
CA VAL A 254 -17.81 -3.67 26.83
C VAL A 254 -16.61 -4.61 27.00
N PRO A 255 -15.56 -4.28 27.77
CA PRO A 255 -14.52 -5.22 28.13
C PRO A 255 -15.07 -6.46 28.83
N GLU A 256 -16.00 -6.31 29.77
CA GLU A 256 -16.51 -7.44 30.54
C GLU A 256 -17.30 -8.45 29.70
N THR A 257 -18.11 -8.00 28.74
CA THR A 257 -18.85 -8.90 27.84
C THR A 257 -18.09 -9.29 26.58
N LEU A 258 -17.29 -8.40 25.99
CA LEU A 258 -16.48 -8.72 24.81
C LEU A 258 -15.24 -9.54 25.14
N LEU A 259 -14.62 -9.33 26.31
CA LEU A 259 -13.30 -9.87 26.65
C LEU A 259 -13.31 -10.90 27.77
N LEU A 260 -14.29 -10.87 28.69
CA LEU A 260 -14.29 -11.68 29.91
C LEU A 260 -15.44 -12.70 30.00
N GLY A 261 -16.28 -12.83 28.98
CA GLY A 261 -17.41 -13.77 28.99
C GLY A 261 -16.97 -15.23 29.11
N ASN A 262 -16.69 -15.72 30.31
CA ASN A 262 -16.26 -17.08 30.69
C ASN A 262 -15.17 -17.74 29.80
N ARG A 263 -14.42 -16.95 29.02
CA ARG A 263 -13.53 -17.42 27.95
C ARG A 263 -12.06 -17.54 28.33
N GLY A 264 -11.68 -17.07 29.53
CA GLY A 264 -10.30 -17.07 30.02
C GLY A 264 -9.76 -15.66 30.23
N PRO A 265 -8.46 -15.52 30.56
CA PRO A 265 -7.84 -14.21 30.70
C PRO A 265 -7.80 -13.47 29.36
N CYS A 266 -7.92 -12.15 29.39
CA CYS A 266 -7.74 -11.30 28.21
C CYS A 266 -6.64 -10.26 28.47
N VAL A 267 -5.67 -10.18 27.56
CA VAL A 267 -4.54 -9.26 27.63
C VAL A 267 -4.74 -8.13 26.62
N LEU A 268 -4.60 -6.89 27.06
CA LEU A 268 -4.53 -5.74 26.17
C LEU A 268 -3.09 -5.57 25.68
N ALA A 269 -2.87 -5.72 24.38
CA ALA A 269 -1.60 -5.44 23.73
C ALA A 269 -1.69 -4.07 23.07
N ASP A 270 -1.27 -3.04 23.81
CA ASP A 270 -1.13 -1.70 23.24
C ASP A 270 0.01 -1.69 22.20
N VAL A 271 -0.30 -1.20 21.01
CA VAL A 271 0.68 -1.09 19.92
C VAL A 271 1.47 0.22 19.97
N ALA A 272 1.25 1.09 20.96
CA ALA A 272 2.02 2.32 21.14
C ALA A 272 3.54 2.09 21.33
N GLU A 273 3.94 0.88 21.72
CA GLU A 273 5.36 0.46 21.82
C GLU A 273 6.01 0.21 20.45
N LEU A 274 5.22 0.11 19.38
CA LEU A 274 5.69 -0.08 18.00
C LEU A 274 6.05 1.26 17.35
N PRO A 275 6.89 1.26 16.29
CA PRO A 275 7.22 2.48 15.56
C PRO A 275 5.97 3.17 15.01
N THR A 276 5.91 4.49 15.14
CA THR A 276 4.80 5.27 14.60
C THR A 276 4.81 5.25 13.07
N LEU A 277 3.69 5.63 12.44
CA LEU A 277 3.64 5.77 10.99
C LEU A 277 4.68 6.76 10.44
N ALA A 278 4.96 7.82 11.21
CA ALA A 278 5.98 8.79 10.84
C ALA A 278 7.39 8.17 10.90
N ASP A 279 7.68 7.35 11.92
CA ASP A 279 8.95 6.63 12.04
C ASP A 279 9.14 5.65 10.88
N ILE A 280 8.10 4.87 10.55
CA ILE A 280 8.12 3.92 9.42
C ILE A 280 8.36 4.66 8.11
N GLN A 281 7.68 5.78 7.88
CA GLN A 281 7.86 6.59 6.68
C GLN A 281 9.28 7.15 6.58
N LEU A 282 9.83 7.69 7.68
CA LEU A 282 11.18 8.22 7.73
C LEU A 282 12.22 7.12 7.49
N ALA A 283 12.04 5.95 8.10
CA ALA A 283 12.91 4.79 7.90
C ALA A 283 12.88 4.29 6.46
N HIS A 284 11.70 4.24 5.83
CA HIS A 284 11.54 3.89 4.42
C HIS A 284 12.27 4.89 3.51
N LEU A 285 12.14 6.20 3.74
CA LEU A 285 12.84 7.22 2.96
C LEU A 285 14.36 7.11 3.10
N ARG A 286 14.88 6.83 4.30
CA ARG A 286 16.31 6.59 4.53
C ARG A 286 16.79 5.34 3.81
N LEU A 287 16.02 4.24 3.87
CA LEU A 287 16.33 3.02 3.14
C LEU A 287 16.33 3.24 1.63
N GLN A 288 15.33 3.96 1.12
CA GLN A 288 15.26 4.32 -0.30
C GLN A 288 16.47 5.13 -0.74
N ALA A 289 16.86 6.15 0.04
CA ALA A 289 18.06 6.94 -0.24
C ALA A 289 19.33 6.09 -0.21
N LEU A 290 19.44 5.13 0.71
CA LEU A 290 20.56 4.20 0.79
C LEU A 290 20.64 3.28 -0.43
N CYS A 291 19.53 2.67 -0.85
CA CYS A 291 19.47 1.76 -1.99
C CYS A 291 19.68 2.46 -3.36
N THR A 292 19.36 3.74 -3.46
CA THR A 292 19.48 4.53 -4.70
C THR A 292 20.75 5.38 -4.75
N GLY A 293 21.43 5.56 -3.62
CA GLY A 293 22.66 6.31 -3.49
C GLY A 293 23.92 5.46 -3.69
N ALA A 294 25.05 6.14 -3.88
CA ALA A 294 26.36 5.51 -3.86
C ALA A 294 26.97 5.67 -2.46
N VAL A 295 26.86 4.63 -1.63
CA VAL A 295 27.52 4.57 -0.32
C VAL A 295 28.71 3.63 -0.43
N ALA A 296 29.85 4.03 0.14
CA ALA A 296 31.03 3.17 0.21
C ALA A 296 30.70 1.86 0.94
N GLU A 297 31.13 0.72 0.37
CA GLU A 297 30.79 -0.63 0.85
C GLU A 297 31.10 -0.83 2.34
N GLU A 298 32.25 -0.30 2.80
CA GLU A 298 32.70 -0.34 4.19
C GLU A 298 31.74 0.34 5.18
N LYS A 299 30.96 1.32 4.71
CA LYS A 299 29.97 2.07 5.52
C LYS A 299 28.55 1.57 5.33
N TRP A 300 28.31 0.61 4.43
CA TRP A 300 26.98 0.17 4.04
C TRP A 300 26.15 -0.35 5.23
N LEU A 301 26.73 -1.23 6.05
CA LEU A 301 26.03 -1.82 7.20
C LEU A 301 25.67 -0.78 8.26
N SER A 302 26.57 0.17 8.53
CA SER A 302 26.31 1.28 9.46
C SER A 302 25.23 2.24 8.90
N ALA A 303 25.28 2.53 7.60
CA ALA A 303 24.24 3.32 6.94
C ALA A 303 22.88 2.61 6.96
N LEU A 304 22.85 1.29 6.75
CA LEU A 304 21.66 0.45 6.84
C LEU A 304 21.07 0.46 8.25
N GLU A 305 21.90 0.31 9.28
CA GLU A 305 21.47 0.44 10.68
C GLU A 305 20.90 1.84 10.96
N GLY A 306 21.52 2.88 10.42
CA GLY A 306 21.06 4.27 10.50
C GLY A 306 19.66 4.52 9.89
N THR A 307 19.19 3.63 8.99
CA THR A 307 17.82 3.70 8.45
C THR A 307 16.75 3.33 9.48
N ARG A 308 17.09 2.53 10.51
CA ARG A 308 16.15 1.89 11.45
C ARG A 308 15.13 0.93 10.83
N TRP A 309 15.15 0.71 9.51
CA TRP A 309 14.15 -0.14 8.83
C TRP A 309 14.11 -1.56 9.40
N LEU A 310 15.27 -2.23 9.48
CA LEU A 310 15.36 -3.59 10.01
C LEU A 310 15.01 -3.67 11.50
N ASP A 311 15.24 -2.59 12.26
CA ASP A 311 14.86 -2.52 13.67
C ASP A 311 13.33 -2.45 13.83
N HIS A 312 12.64 -1.66 13.00
CA HIS A 312 11.18 -1.60 12.96
C HIS A 312 10.56 -2.94 12.54
N VAL A 313 11.10 -3.58 11.49
CA VAL A 313 10.68 -4.93 11.06
C VAL A 313 10.84 -5.93 12.19
N ARG A 314 12.01 -5.95 12.84
CA ARG A 314 12.32 -6.84 13.98
C ARG A 314 11.34 -6.63 15.14
N THR A 315 11.03 -5.39 15.49
CA THR A 315 10.15 -5.06 16.62
C THR A 315 8.71 -5.48 16.34
N CYS A 316 8.20 -5.26 15.13
CA CYS A 316 6.87 -5.74 14.73
C CYS A 316 6.78 -7.27 14.76
N LEU A 317 7.78 -7.97 14.22
CA LEU A 317 7.85 -9.44 14.25
C LEU A 317 7.92 -9.98 15.67
N ARG A 318 8.71 -9.37 16.54
CA ARG A 318 8.83 -9.78 17.96
C ARG A 318 7.49 -9.64 18.68
N LYS A 319 6.77 -8.54 18.47
CA LYS A 319 5.44 -8.32 19.06
C LYS A 319 4.43 -9.34 18.53
N ALA A 320 4.47 -9.68 17.24
CA ALA A 320 3.62 -10.73 16.69
C ALA A 320 3.89 -12.10 17.34
N VAL A 321 5.15 -12.46 17.56
CA VAL A 321 5.53 -13.71 18.27
C VAL A 321 5.05 -13.71 19.73
N GLU A 322 5.18 -12.58 20.44
CA GLU A 322 4.64 -12.41 21.79
C GLU A 322 3.13 -12.65 21.83
N VAL A 323 2.38 -12.02 20.91
CA VAL A 323 0.92 -12.18 20.81
C VAL A 323 0.52 -13.62 20.49
N VAL A 324 1.20 -14.28 19.54
CA VAL A 324 0.95 -15.72 19.24
C VAL A 324 1.20 -16.59 20.46
N SER A 325 2.28 -16.32 21.20
CA SER A 325 2.64 -17.08 22.41
C SER A 325 1.60 -16.92 23.52
N LEU A 326 1.04 -15.71 23.68
CA LEU A 326 -0.08 -15.45 24.58
C LEU A 326 -1.31 -16.26 24.16
N LEU A 327 -1.72 -16.20 22.89
CA LEU A 327 -2.89 -16.92 22.36
C LEU A 327 -2.76 -18.45 22.46
N ALA A 328 -1.54 -18.97 22.39
CA ALA A 328 -1.25 -20.40 22.58
C ALA A 328 -1.34 -20.84 24.05
N GLY A 329 -1.18 -19.91 24.99
CA GLY A 329 -1.38 -20.15 26.43
C GLY A 329 -2.86 -20.34 26.78
N LYS A 330 -3.16 -21.28 27.70
CA LYS A 330 -4.50 -21.70 28.17
C LYS A 330 -5.63 -20.67 27.95
N ARG A 331 -6.28 -20.72 26.77
CA ARG A 331 -7.42 -19.87 26.36
C ARG A 331 -7.25 -18.37 26.65
N CYS A 332 -6.03 -17.85 26.49
CA CYS A 332 -5.79 -16.42 26.65
C CYS A 332 -6.22 -15.69 25.37
N SER A 333 -7.04 -14.65 25.52
CA SER A 333 -7.40 -13.77 24.41
C SER A 333 -6.53 -12.51 24.43
N VAL A 334 -6.29 -11.93 23.26
CA VAL A 334 -5.46 -10.72 23.12
C VAL A 334 -6.24 -9.67 22.33
N VAL A 335 -6.28 -8.44 22.85
CA VAL A 335 -6.81 -7.29 22.12
C VAL A 335 -5.65 -6.45 21.63
N LEU A 336 -5.50 -6.33 20.31
CA LEU A 336 -4.62 -5.34 19.71
C LEU A 336 -5.34 -3.98 19.72
N GLN A 337 -4.75 -3.00 20.38
CA GLN A 337 -5.30 -1.66 20.48
C GLN A 337 -4.37 -0.63 19.85
N GLU A 338 -4.88 0.09 18.85
CA GLU A 338 -4.24 1.20 18.16
C GLU A 338 -5.17 2.41 18.20
N HIS A 339 -4.67 3.64 18.08
CA HIS A 339 -5.51 4.83 18.03
C HIS A 339 -6.70 4.73 17.06
N SER A 340 -6.48 4.33 15.80
CA SER A 340 -7.55 4.20 14.80
C SER A 340 -7.86 2.76 14.40
N ASP A 341 -7.04 1.77 14.76
CA ASP A 341 -7.15 0.38 14.30
C ASP A 341 -7.18 0.23 12.76
N ARG A 342 -6.31 0.97 12.08
CA ARG A 342 -6.28 1.01 10.61
C ARG A 342 -4.91 0.78 10.02
N ASP A 343 -3.87 0.68 10.84
CA ASP A 343 -2.50 0.52 10.36
C ASP A 343 -1.78 -0.62 11.08
N LEU A 344 -1.17 -0.37 12.25
CA LEU A 344 -0.34 -1.34 12.95
C LEU A 344 -1.14 -2.55 13.43
N ASN A 345 -2.42 -2.36 13.78
CA ASN A 345 -3.30 -3.48 14.08
C ASN A 345 -3.51 -4.39 12.85
N CYS A 346 -3.58 -3.84 11.62
CA CYS A 346 -3.66 -4.64 10.40
C CYS A 346 -2.39 -5.49 10.22
N LEU A 347 -1.24 -4.86 10.43
CA LEU A 347 0.06 -5.52 10.34
C LEU A 347 0.19 -6.65 11.36
N LEU A 348 -0.01 -6.35 12.64
CA LEU A 348 0.13 -7.36 13.70
C LEU A 348 -0.89 -8.48 13.56
N ALA A 349 -2.16 -8.20 13.30
CA ALA A 349 -3.17 -9.24 13.12
C ALA A 349 -2.84 -10.16 11.93
N SER A 350 -2.29 -9.61 10.86
CA SER A 350 -1.82 -10.40 9.72
C SER A 350 -0.62 -11.27 10.06
N LEU A 351 0.39 -10.72 10.75
CA LEU A 351 1.58 -11.45 11.17
C LEU A 351 1.25 -12.59 12.14
N VAL A 352 0.40 -12.32 13.14
CA VAL A 352 -0.04 -13.33 14.11
C VAL A 352 -0.72 -14.50 13.41
N GLN A 353 -1.57 -14.23 12.43
CA GLN A 353 -2.26 -15.26 11.65
C GLN A 353 -1.32 -16.00 10.69
N LEU A 354 -0.35 -15.33 10.08
CA LEU A 354 0.68 -16.00 9.28
C LEU A 354 1.52 -16.98 10.11
N LEU A 355 1.78 -16.63 11.38
CA LEU A 355 2.51 -17.48 12.32
C LEU A 355 1.65 -18.64 12.85
N GLY A 356 0.37 -18.39 13.13
CA GLY A 356 -0.52 -19.32 13.83
C GLY A 356 -1.48 -20.15 12.95
N ASP A 357 -1.76 -19.73 11.73
CA ASP A 357 -2.76 -20.36 10.84
C ASP A 357 -2.11 -20.88 9.54
N PRO A 358 -2.04 -22.21 9.32
CA PRO A 358 -1.57 -22.78 8.06
C PRO A 358 -2.36 -22.30 6.83
N HIS A 359 -3.66 -22.04 6.97
CA HIS A 359 -4.49 -21.56 5.85
C HIS A 359 -4.00 -20.20 5.36
N ALA A 360 -3.63 -19.29 6.27
CA ALA A 360 -3.13 -17.96 5.95
C ALA A 360 -1.84 -17.95 5.10
N ARG A 361 -1.13 -19.09 5.03
CA ARG A 361 0.10 -19.28 4.23
C ARG A 361 -0.15 -19.91 2.86
N SER A 362 -1.38 -20.33 2.56
CA SER A 362 -1.79 -20.68 1.19
C SER A 362 -2.00 -19.41 0.36
N LEU A 363 -1.97 -19.50 -0.98
CA LEU A 363 -2.22 -18.34 -1.85
C LEU A 363 -3.61 -17.73 -1.60
N SER A 364 -4.66 -18.55 -1.65
CA SER A 364 -6.04 -18.10 -1.44
C SER A 364 -6.28 -17.61 -0.02
N GLY A 365 -5.66 -18.25 0.98
CA GLY A 365 -5.74 -17.82 2.37
C GLY A 365 -5.01 -16.52 2.64
N PHE A 366 -3.84 -16.29 2.04
CA PHE A 366 -3.13 -15.02 2.14
C PHE A 366 -3.92 -13.89 1.46
N GLN A 367 -4.49 -14.15 0.29
CA GLN A 367 -5.36 -13.21 -0.41
C GLN A 367 -6.60 -12.86 0.44
N SER A 368 -7.24 -13.86 1.04
CA SER A 368 -8.38 -13.65 1.95
C SER A 368 -7.99 -12.89 3.21
N LEU A 369 -6.80 -13.14 3.76
CA LEU A 369 -6.24 -12.41 4.90
C LEU A 369 -6.03 -10.93 4.57
N VAL A 370 -5.40 -10.62 3.43
CA VAL A 370 -5.21 -9.23 2.96
C VAL A 370 -6.57 -8.56 2.78
N GLN A 371 -7.51 -9.26 2.15
CA GLN A 371 -8.85 -8.75 1.95
C GLN A 371 -9.55 -8.43 3.27
N ARG A 372 -9.48 -9.31 4.29
CA ARG A 372 -10.14 -9.08 5.58
C ARG A 372 -9.44 -8.04 6.43
N GLU A 373 -8.15 -8.19 6.65
CA GLU A 373 -7.40 -7.41 7.65
C GLU A 373 -6.96 -6.03 7.15
N TRP A 374 -6.94 -5.81 5.84
CA TRP A 374 -6.53 -4.54 5.24
C TRP A 374 -7.66 -3.88 4.44
N VAL A 375 -8.27 -4.59 3.49
CA VAL A 375 -9.27 -3.99 2.60
C VAL A 375 -10.60 -3.78 3.32
N ALA A 376 -11.22 -4.86 3.82
CA ALA A 376 -12.49 -4.81 4.54
C ALA A 376 -12.36 -4.06 5.88
N ALA A 377 -11.24 -4.22 6.58
CA ALA A 377 -10.93 -3.42 7.77
C ALA A 377 -10.66 -1.93 7.44
N GLY A 378 -10.64 -1.51 6.17
CA GLY A 378 -10.57 -0.11 5.79
C GLY A 378 -9.22 0.56 6.06
N HIS A 379 -8.10 -0.16 5.90
CA HIS A 379 -6.78 0.47 5.83
C HIS A 379 -6.82 1.54 4.71
N PRO A 380 -6.43 2.80 5.00
CA PRO A 380 -6.59 3.90 4.05
C PRO A 380 -5.49 3.89 2.98
N PHE A 381 -5.44 2.84 2.15
CA PHE A 381 -4.47 2.68 1.06
C PHE A 381 -4.29 3.96 0.25
N PRO A 382 -5.37 4.67 -0.19
CA PRO A 382 -5.17 5.87 -0.98
C PRO A 382 -4.45 6.99 -0.22
N ARG A 383 -4.71 7.15 1.09
CA ARG A 383 -4.03 8.15 1.90
C ARG A 383 -2.58 7.77 2.15
N ARG A 384 -2.31 6.49 2.47
CA ARG A 384 -0.97 5.99 2.80
C ARG A 384 -0.04 5.92 1.59
N LEU A 385 -0.59 5.60 0.42
CA LEU A 385 0.13 5.56 -0.85
C LEU A 385 0.21 6.93 -1.55
N GLY A 386 -0.23 8.02 -0.90
CA GLY A 386 -0.20 9.38 -1.47
C GLY A 386 -1.04 9.52 -2.75
N LEU A 387 -2.11 8.74 -2.85
CA LEU A 387 -2.99 8.64 -4.02
C LEU A 387 -4.02 9.79 -4.06
N LEU A 388 -4.43 10.29 -2.89
CA LEU A 388 -5.37 11.42 -2.80
C LEU A 388 -4.65 12.76 -2.99
N ARG A 389 -5.23 13.65 -3.81
CA ARG A 389 -4.79 15.06 -3.90
C ARG A 389 -4.99 15.72 -2.53
N ARG A 390 -3.95 16.38 -2.00
CA ARG A 390 -4.10 17.32 -0.88
C ARG A 390 -4.83 18.56 -1.41
N ASP A 391 -6.16 18.53 -1.39
CA ASP A 391 -6.97 19.73 -1.59
C ASP A 391 -6.93 20.58 -0.31
N SER A 392 -5.81 21.26 -0.08
CA SER A 392 -5.68 22.55 0.64
C SER A 392 -4.22 22.85 1.02
N PRO A 393 -3.77 24.12 0.89
CA PRO A 393 -2.44 24.55 1.27
C PRO A 393 -2.42 24.94 2.74
N ARG A 394 -2.60 24.00 3.68
CA ARG A 394 -2.27 24.22 5.09
C ARG A 394 -1.66 22.94 5.68
N GLU A 395 -0.49 23.12 6.28
CA GLU A 395 0.29 22.17 7.08
C GLU A 395 0.91 20.96 6.37
N GLU A 396 2.17 21.14 5.96
CA GLU A 396 3.35 20.48 6.56
C GLU A 396 4.54 20.85 5.68
N VAL A 397 5.37 21.78 6.18
CA VAL A 397 6.68 22.05 5.60
C VAL A 397 7.46 20.75 5.65
N ARG A 398 7.71 20.12 4.49
CA ARG A 398 8.66 19.01 4.38
C ARG A 398 10.00 19.50 4.96
N PRO A 399 10.60 18.81 5.93
CA PRO A 399 11.97 19.13 6.29
C PRO A 399 12.86 18.83 5.06
N PRO A 400 13.84 19.68 4.76
CA PRO A 400 14.79 19.42 3.68
C PRO A 400 15.54 18.11 3.98
N ILE A 401 15.71 17.29 2.95
CA ILE A 401 16.56 16.10 2.99
C ILE A 401 17.95 16.54 3.44
N PRO A 402 18.55 15.95 4.50
CA PRO A 402 19.92 16.28 4.87
C PRO A 402 20.84 15.84 3.74
N VAL A 403 21.53 16.80 3.14
CA VAL A 403 22.66 16.52 2.25
C VAL A 403 23.79 15.97 3.14
N PRO A 404 24.40 14.81 2.82
CA PRO A 404 25.54 14.33 3.59
C PRO A 404 26.69 15.35 3.50
N PRO A 405 27.42 15.62 4.60
CA PRO A 405 28.56 16.51 4.57
C PRO A 405 29.66 15.91 3.69
N GLY A 406 30.19 16.74 2.78
CA GLY A 406 31.37 16.44 1.97
C GLY A 406 32.67 16.58 2.73
#